data_AF-A0A919C6L4-F1
#
_entry.id   AF-A0A919C6L4-F1
#
_cell.length_a   1.000
_cell.length_b   1.000
_cell.length_c   1.000
_cell.angle_alpha   90.00
_cell.angle_beta   90.00
_cell.angle_gamma   90.00
#
_symmetry.space_group_name_H-M   'P 1'
#
loop_
_entity.id
_entity.type
_entity.pdbx_description
1 polymer ?
#
loop_
_entity_poly.entity_id
_entity_poly.type
_entity_poly.pdbx_seq_one_letter_code
_entity_poly.pdbx_strand_id
1 'polypeptide(L)'
;MLAAVPTENWLPASAYGLGISRLTLPSGVQVWGMDGAIFGSWSYVYGTPDGAHLLAANINSDWVEGCWEDPTGLFTDLLEAEFGRPADPGSA
;
A
#
# COMPACT_ATOMS: atom_id res chain seq x y z
N MET A 1 3.77 -7.78 -17.87
CA MET A 1 3.36 -8.38 -16.58
C MET A 1 4.36 -7.90 -15.55
N LEU A 2 3.90 -7.29 -14.46
CA LEU A 2 4.77 -6.94 -13.34
C LEU A 2 5.12 -8.21 -12.57
N ALA A 3 6.38 -8.34 -12.17
CA ALA A 3 6.90 -9.50 -11.46
C ALA A 3 7.51 -9.06 -10.13
N ALA A 4 7.23 -9.83 -9.08
CA ALA A 4 7.76 -9.65 -7.75
C ALA A 4 7.86 -11.02 -7.07
N VAL A 5 8.83 -11.18 -6.18
CA VAL A 5 8.99 -12.38 -5.36
C VAL A 5 8.49 -12.10 -3.94
N PRO A 6 7.83 -13.06 -3.26
CA PRO A 6 7.39 -12.87 -1.88
C PRO A 6 8.53 -12.39 -0.98
N THR A 7 8.24 -11.47 -0.07
CA THR A 7 9.20 -11.05 0.95
C THR A 7 8.91 -11.75 2.28
N GLU A 8 9.88 -11.73 3.18
CA GLU A 8 9.77 -12.23 4.54
C GLU A 8 10.19 -11.12 5.52
N ASN A 9 9.54 -11.03 6.67
CA ASN A 9 9.88 -10.09 7.75
C ASN A 9 9.93 -8.60 7.35
N TRP A 10 9.09 -8.20 6.39
CA TRP A 10 8.95 -6.80 5.98
C TRP A 10 7.52 -6.30 6.15
N LEU A 11 6.69 -6.42 5.10
CA LEU A 11 5.27 -6.07 5.15
C LEU A 11 4.40 -7.32 4.98
N PRO A 12 3.26 -7.43 5.69
CA PRO A 12 2.34 -8.55 5.50
C PRO A 12 1.90 -8.72 4.05
N ALA A 13 1.87 -9.97 3.57
CA ALA A 13 1.43 -10.34 2.22
C ALA A 13 2.11 -9.54 1.08
N SER A 14 3.37 -9.14 1.28
CA SER A 14 4.12 -8.33 0.34
C SER A 14 5.04 -9.16 -0.57
N ALA A 15 5.31 -8.62 -1.75
CA ALA A 15 6.31 -9.11 -2.68
C ALA A 15 7.14 -7.93 -3.20
N TYR A 16 8.38 -8.17 -3.63
CA TYR A 16 9.28 -7.13 -4.12
C TYR A 16 9.85 -7.48 -5.51
N GLY A 17 9.85 -6.50 -6.41
CA GLY A 17 10.42 -6.59 -7.75
C GLY A 17 11.72 -5.78 -7.87
N LEU A 18 11.88 -5.04 -8.96
CA LEU A 18 13.05 -4.18 -9.18
C LEU A 18 12.76 -2.75 -8.68
N GLY A 19 12.77 -2.57 -7.36
CA GLY A 19 12.53 -1.27 -6.73
C GLY A 19 11.06 -0.86 -6.64
N ILE A 20 10.15 -1.83 -6.79
CA ILE A 20 8.70 -1.68 -6.63
C ILE A 20 8.19 -2.86 -5.82
N SER A 21 7.34 -2.61 -4.85
CA SER A 21 6.65 -3.61 -4.05
C SER A 21 5.26 -3.89 -4.59
N ARG A 22 4.72 -5.04 -4.22
CA ARG A 22 3.33 -5.42 -4.39
C ARG A 22 2.76 -5.78 -3.03
N LEU A 23 1.62 -5.21 -2.67
CA LEU A 23 0.84 -5.60 -1.50
C LEU A 23 -0.42 -6.32 -1.95
N THR A 24 -0.75 -7.42 -1.27
CA THR A 24 -2.07 -8.04 -1.38
C THR A 24 -2.88 -7.60 -0.18
N LEU A 25 -3.89 -6.76 -0.43
CA LEU A 25 -4.73 -6.19 0.62
C LEU A 25 -5.67 -7.26 1.21
N PRO A 26 -6.27 -7.04 2.40
CA PRO A 26 -7.24 -7.97 2.98
C PRO A 26 -8.40 -8.34 2.05
N SER A 27 -8.86 -7.40 1.21
CA SER A 27 -9.83 -7.64 0.12
C SER A 27 -9.36 -8.60 -0.98
N GLY A 28 -8.06 -8.94 -1.03
CA GLY A 28 -7.43 -9.70 -2.10
C GLY A 28 -6.97 -8.85 -3.29
N VAL A 29 -7.25 -7.54 -3.28
CA VAL A 29 -6.77 -6.61 -4.31
C VAL A 29 -5.25 -6.50 -4.25
N GLN A 30 -4.61 -6.51 -5.42
CA GLN A 30 -3.17 -6.33 -5.55
C GLN A 30 -2.86 -4.91 -6.00
N VAL A 31 -2.10 -4.19 -5.18
CA VAL A 31 -1.59 -2.84 -5.49
C VAL A 31 -0.08 -2.86 -5.61
N TRP A 32 0.46 -2.00 -6.46
CA TRP A 32 1.89 -1.91 -6.76
C TRP A 32 2.40 -0.50 -6.46
N GLY A 33 3.60 -0.40 -5.88
CA GLY A 33 4.08 0.88 -5.40
C GLY A 33 5.36 0.81 -4.60
N MET A 34 5.51 1.76 -3.69
CA MET A 34 6.62 1.79 -2.74
C MET A 34 6.23 2.63 -1.52
N ASP A 35 6.82 2.28 -0.38
CA ASP A 35 6.84 3.06 0.83
C ASP A 35 8.15 3.83 1.01
N GLY A 36 8.12 4.90 1.78
CA GLY A 36 9.31 5.66 2.13
C GLY A 36 9.22 6.07 3.59
N ALA A 37 10.31 5.86 4.32
CA ALA A 37 10.44 6.28 5.71
C ALA A 37 11.70 7.13 5.87
N ILE A 38 11.52 8.35 6.34
CA ILE A 38 12.59 9.27 6.75
C ILE A 38 12.15 10.00 8.03
N PHE A 39 13.06 10.69 8.70
CA PHE A 39 12.79 11.38 9.96
C PHE A 39 11.56 12.29 9.88
N GLY A 40 10.56 11.99 10.70
CA GLY A 40 9.29 12.71 10.76
C GLY A 40 8.42 12.62 9.50
N SER A 41 8.68 11.67 8.59
CA SER A 41 7.91 11.53 7.36
C SER A 41 7.86 10.10 6.84
N TRP A 42 6.66 9.55 6.79
CA TRP A 42 6.39 8.28 6.13
C TRP A 42 5.45 8.50 4.95
N SER A 43 5.74 7.88 3.81
CA SER A 43 4.99 8.04 2.57
C SER A 43 4.63 6.70 1.97
N TYR A 44 3.47 6.64 1.34
CA TYR A 44 3.00 5.50 0.55
C TYR A 44 2.53 6.01 -0.80
N VAL A 45 2.99 5.37 -1.88
CA VAL A 45 2.45 5.60 -3.22
C VAL A 45 2.20 4.26 -3.87
N TYR A 46 0.93 3.91 -4.07
CA TYR A 46 0.50 2.64 -4.63
C TYR A 46 -0.65 2.83 -5.62
N GLY A 47 -0.79 1.90 -6.56
CA GLY A 47 -1.90 1.91 -7.50
C GLY A 47 -2.19 0.55 -8.12
N THR A 48 -3.21 0.54 -8.97
CA THR A 48 -3.60 -0.63 -9.77
C THR A 48 -2.51 -1.00 -10.77
N PRO A 49 -2.40 -2.28 -11.18
CA PRO A 49 -1.33 -2.73 -12.09
C PRO A 49 -1.34 -2.05 -13.47
N ASP A 50 -2.47 -1.49 -13.88
CA ASP A 50 -2.64 -0.73 -15.13
C ASP A 50 -2.33 0.77 -14.98
N GLY A 51 -2.09 1.25 -13.75
CA GLY A 51 -1.81 2.64 -13.44
C GLY A 51 -3.01 3.58 -13.52
N ALA A 52 -4.23 3.08 -13.71
CA ALA A 52 -5.43 3.90 -13.86
C ALA A 52 -5.92 4.51 -12.53
N HIS A 53 -5.59 3.89 -11.40
CA HIS A 53 -6.02 4.33 -10.08
C HIS A 53 -4.83 4.32 -9.12
N LEU A 54 -4.52 5.49 -8.54
CA LEU A 54 -3.34 5.74 -7.72
C LEU A 54 -3.74 6.44 -6.42
N LEU A 55 -3.10 6.06 -5.32
CA LEU A 55 -3.12 6.77 -4.05
C LEU A 55 -1.69 7.18 -3.68
N ALA A 56 -1.52 8.45 -3.33
CA ALA A 56 -0.31 8.96 -2.70
C ALA A 56 -0.68 9.57 -1.34
N ALA A 57 0.00 9.13 -0.29
CA ALA A 57 -0.26 9.56 1.08
C ALA A 57 1.05 9.82 1.82
N ASN A 58 1.00 10.74 2.78
CA ASN A 58 2.10 11.07 3.67
C ASN A 58 1.58 11.29 5.10
N ILE A 59 2.37 10.87 6.08
CA ILE A 59 2.20 11.18 7.48
C ILE A 59 3.46 11.94 7.92
N ASN A 60 3.26 13.09 8.55
CA ASN A 60 4.31 13.96 9.08
C ASN A 60 4.77 13.53 10.49
N SER A 61 4.92 12.23 10.68
CA SER A 61 5.40 11.59 11.90
C SER A 61 6.03 10.24 11.54
N ASP A 62 7.05 9.84 12.28
CA ASP A 62 7.66 8.52 12.21
C ASP A 62 7.30 7.61 13.38
N TRP A 63 6.21 7.94 14.09
CA TRP A 63 5.54 7.10 15.08
C TRP A 63 4.02 7.12 14.88
N VAL A 64 3.33 6.17 15.50
CA VAL A 64 1.86 6.14 15.58
C VAL A 64 1.42 5.96 17.03
N GLU A 65 0.19 6.40 17.32
CA GLU A 65 -0.50 6.13 18.58
C GLU A 65 -1.79 5.35 18.30
N GLY A 66 -2.36 4.70 19.32
CA GLY A 66 -3.64 3.98 19.20
C GLY A 66 -3.47 2.48 18.94
N CYS A 67 -4.24 1.93 17.99
CA CYS A 67 -4.29 0.49 17.70
C CYS A 67 -3.26 0.02 16.66
N TRP A 68 -2.46 0.92 16.10
CA TRP A 68 -1.42 0.60 15.12
C TRP A 68 -0.06 0.46 15.82
N GLU A 69 0.69 -0.59 15.49
CA GLU A 69 2.04 -0.81 16.01
C GLU A 69 3.10 0.01 15.26
N ASP A 70 2.83 0.35 13.99
CA ASP A 70 3.70 1.17 13.14
C ASP A 70 2.86 1.97 12.10
N PRO A 71 3.45 3.00 11.45
CA PRO A 71 2.76 3.77 10.42
C PRO A 71 2.29 2.94 9.21
N THR A 72 2.90 1.79 8.93
CA THR A 72 2.54 0.94 7.79
C THR A 72 1.17 0.29 7.95
N GLY A 73 0.80 -0.08 9.17
CA GLY A 73 -0.55 -0.58 9.46
C GLY A 73 -1.63 0.42 9.04
N LEU A 74 -1.45 1.68 9.42
CA LEU A 74 -2.36 2.77 9.03
C LEU A 74 -2.41 2.97 7.51
N PHE A 75 -1.27 2.92 6.81
CA PHE A 75 -1.27 3.02 5.34
C PHE A 75 -1.95 1.83 4.68
N THR A 76 -1.83 0.63 5.24
CA THR A 76 -2.52 -0.57 4.72
C THR A 76 -4.03 -0.42 4.84
N ASP A 77 -4.51 0.10 5.98
CA ASP A 77 -5.94 0.40 6.17
C ASP A 77 -6.43 1.49 5.19
N LEU A 78 -5.61 2.50 4.92
CA LEU A 78 -5.92 3.55 3.94
C LEU A 78 -6.01 2.97 2.51
N LEU A 79 -5.09 2.08 2.14
CA LEU A 79 -5.14 1.39 0.84
C LEU A 79 -6.38 0.49 0.73
N GLU A 80 -6.73 -0.25 1.79
CA GLU A 80 -7.94 -1.07 1.80
C GLU A 80 -9.21 -0.22 1.70
N ALA A 81 -9.25 0.95 2.36
CA ALA A 81 -10.37 1.88 2.25
C ALA A 81 -10.54 2.45 0.82
N GLU A 82 -9.44 2.70 0.11
CA GLU A 82 -9.43 3.26 -1.25
C GLU A 82 -9.70 2.20 -2.32
N PHE A 83 -9.02 1.05 -2.25
CA PHE A 83 -9.00 0.03 -3.30
C PHE A 83 -9.87 -1.20 -3.00
N GLY A 84 -10.21 -1.46 -1.74
CA GLY A 84 -10.94 -2.66 -1.31
C GLY A 84 -12.45 -2.63 -1.55
N ARG A 85 -13.02 -1.48 -1.90
CA ARG A 85 -14.43 -1.38 -2.31
C ARG A 85 -14.61 -1.94 -3.73
N PRO A 86 -15.65 -2.72 -4.01
CA PRO A 86 -16.01 -3.05 -5.39
C PRO A 86 -16.22 -1.75 -6.18
N ALA A 87 -15.72 -1.69 -7.42
CA ALA A 87 -16.05 -0.59 -8.31
C ALA A 87 -17.57 -0.43 -8.38
N ASP A 88 -18.07 0.80 -8.20
CA ASP A 88 -19.49 1.07 -8.36
C ASP A 88 -19.93 0.60 -9.75
N PRO A 89 -20.99 -0.22 -9.90
CA PRO A 89 -21.41 -0.76 -11.19
C PRO A 89 -21.88 0.27 -12.23
N GLY A 90 -21.68 1.57 -12.01
CA GLY A 90 -22.17 2.67 -12.84
C GLY A 90 -21.11 3.64 -13.37
N SER A 91 -19.81 3.38 -13.20
CA SER A 91 -18.74 4.30 -13.64
C SER A 91 -18.05 3.88 -14.95
N ALA A 92 -18.82 3.45 -15.95
CA ALA A 92 -18.34 3.17 -17.31
C ALA A 92 -19.16 3.96 -18.35
#